data_AF-A0A6I2UAV8-F1
#
_entry.id   AF-A0A6I2UAV8-F1
#
_cell.length_a   1.000
_cell.length_b   1.000
_cell.length_c   1.000
_cell.angle_alpha   90.00
_cell.angle_beta   90.00
_cell.angle_gamma   90.00
#
_symmetry.space_group_name_H-M   'P 1'
#
loop_
_entity.id
_entity.type
_entity.pdbx_description
1 polymer ?
#
loop_
_entity_poly.entity_id
_entity_poly.type
_entity_poly.pdbx_seq_one_letter_code
_entity_poly.pdbx_strand_id
1 'polypeptide(L)'
;MVFQNTYTDGFVIGFSKIRDSRTSAVEFPDYDGMHQGIFVDIFPLDDVPDGSVRQNNIFQIELEIWRTIMDERNLQHDLANGAATRLSGDLLHRLLALPRQERFAEYEKFCSNHFGTSEMIDVVTYTFGGSGVQLPREYYADVVYLPFEGIQIPAPKLYHEVLSRRYGDYEKPVRGGSMHEGIILSADISYRELMAAYQKDSSLE
;
A
#
# COMPACT_ATOMS: atom_id res chain seq x y z
N MET A 1 -10.77 -16.02 -7.65
CA MET A 1 -9.93 -14.89 -7.21
C MET A 1 -10.80 -13.67 -7.02
N VAL A 2 -10.49 -12.84 -6.02
CA VAL A 2 -11.22 -11.61 -5.68
C VAL A 2 -10.21 -10.47 -5.65
N PHE A 3 -10.53 -9.35 -6.30
CA PHE A 3 -9.76 -8.12 -6.23
C PHE A 3 -10.26 -7.28 -5.06
N GLN A 4 -9.34 -6.78 -4.24
CA GLN A 4 -9.64 -6.03 -3.03
C GLN A 4 -8.86 -4.72 -2.97
N ASN A 5 -9.56 -3.64 -2.64
CA ASN A 5 -9.01 -2.32 -2.39
C ASN A 5 -9.91 -1.52 -1.43
N THR A 6 -9.59 -0.25 -1.22
CA THR A 6 -10.35 0.69 -0.38
C THR A 6 -11.86 0.79 -0.68
N TYR A 7 -12.27 0.45 -1.91
CA TYR A 7 -13.64 0.62 -2.40
C TYR A 7 -14.46 -0.68 -2.42
N THR A 8 -13.81 -1.84 -2.32
CA THR A 8 -14.49 -3.15 -2.38
C THR A 8 -14.76 -3.74 -1.01
N ASP A 9 -13.96 -3.38 -0.01
CA ASP A 9 -14.05 -3.92 1.35
C ASP A 9 -14.14 -2.77 2.38
N GLY A 10 -14.58 -3.08 3.60
CA GLY A 10 -14.77 -2.10 4.68
C GLY A 10 -13.48 -1.51 5.27
N PHE A 11 -12.33 -1.68 4.61
CA PHE A 11 -11.02 -1.30 5.10
C PHE A 11 -10.29 -0.38 4.11
N VAL A 12 -9.86 0.80 4.58
CA VAL A 12 -9.10 1.76 3.77
C VAL A 12 -7.62 1.38 3.81
N ILE A 13 -7.02 1.14 2.65
CA ILE A 13 -5.64 0.68 2.50
C ILE A 13 -4.97 1.33 1.28
N GLY A 14 -3.68 1.63 1.38
CA GLY A 14 -2.92 2.33 0.33
C GLY A 14 -2.45 1.48 -0.85
N PHE A 15 -2.99 0.28 -1.00
CA PHE A 15 -2.59 -0.68 -2.03
C PHE A 15 -3.75 -1.65 -2.29
N SER A 16 -3.62 -2.51 -3.29
CA SER A 16 -4.65 -3.50 -3.62
C SER A 16 -4.15 -4.92 -3.41
N LYS A 17 -5.06 -5.89 -3.29
CA LYS A 17 -4.73 -7.31 -3.22
C LYS A 17 -5.57 -8.11 -4.21
N ILE A 18 -4.99 -9.15 -4.78
CA ILE A 18 -5.76 -10.25 -5.41
C ILE A 18 -5.68 -11.45 -4.48
N ARG A 19 -6.83 -12.02 -4.12
CA ARG A 19 -6.92 -13.14 -3.18
C ARG A 19 -7.60 -14.38 -3.77
N ASP A 20 -7.16 -15.57 -3.39
CA ASP A 20 -7.83 -16.81 -3.70
C ASP A 20 -8.70 -17.31 -2.54
N SER A 21 -10.02 -17.15 -2.69
CA SER A 21 -11.01 -17.55 -1.68
C SER A 21 -11.10 -19.05 -1.41
N ARG A 22 -10.44 -19.88 -2.22
CA ARG A 22 -10.36 -21.35 -2.01
C ARG A 22 -9.27 -21.76 -1.02
N THR A 23 -8.42 -20.81 -0.66
CA THR A 23 -7.25 -21.02 0.20
C THR A 23 -7.39 -20.22 1.50
N SER A 24 -6.42 -20.36 2.39
CA SER A 24 -6.31 -19.64 3.66
C SER A 24 -5.00 -18.86 3.73
N ALA A 25 -5.14 -17.57 4.00
CA ALA A 25 -4.14 -16.70 4.60
C ALA A 25 -4.95 -15.73 5.47
N VAL A 26 -5.20 -16.16 6.73
CA VAL A 26 -6.03 -15.41 7.67
C VAL A 26 -5.15 -14.40 8.39
N GLU A 27 -5.25 -13.14 7.97
CA GLU A 27 -4.55 -11.98 8.56
C GLU A 27 -5.35 -11.37 9.72
N PHE A 28 -6.68 -11.49 9.69
CA PHE A 28 -7.58 -10.86 10.66
C PHE A 28 -8.64 -11.87 11.12
N PRO A 29 -8.31 -12.79 12.05
CA PRO A 29 -9.25 -13.84 12.49
C PRO A 29 -10.50 -13.30 13.19
N ASP A 30 -10.47 -12.06 13.68
CA ASP A 30 -11.59 -11.43 14.35
C ASP A 30 -12.42 -10.51 13.43
N TYR A 31 -12.14 -10.51 12.12
CA TYR A 31 -12.81 -9.65 11.14
C TYR A 31 -13.40 -10.46 9.98
N ASP A 32 -14.74 -10.52 9.92
CA ASP A 32 -15.50 -11.24 8.90
C ASP A 32 -15.86 -10.38 7.67
N GLY A 33 -15.67 -9.06 7.75
CA GLY A 33 -16.04 -8.09 6.72
C GLY A 33 -15.10 -7.99 5.51
N MET A 34 -14.19 -8.96 5.33
CA MET A 34 -13.18 -8.95 4.28
C MET A 34 -12.94 -10.37 3.75
N HIS A 35 -12.71 -10.49 2.45
CA HIS A 35 -12.15 -11.72 1.89
C HIS A 35 -10.72 -11.96 2.40
N GLN A 36 -10.45 -13.18 2.83
CA GLN A 36 -9.11 -13.65 3.18
C GLN A 36 -8.74 -14.84 2.30
N GLY A 37 -7.52 -15.37 2.43
CA GLY A 37 -6.96 -16.35 1.50
C GLY A 37 -5.62 -15.90 0.96
N ILE A 38 -4.82 -16.85 0.45
CA ILE A 38 -3.51 -16.59 -0.16
C ILE A 38 -3.66 -15.51 -1.21
N PHE A 39 -2.72 -14.57 -1.20
CA PHE A 39 -2.87 -13.30 -1.89
C PHE A 39 -1.59 -12.87 -2.60
N VAL A 40 -1.78 -11.95 -3.55
CA VAL A 40 -0.73 -11.15 -4.18
C VAL A 40 -1.03 -9.69 -3.86
N ASP A 41 -0.09 -9.02 -3.20
CA ASP A 41 -0.18 -7.58 -2.96
C ASP A 41 0.25 -6.80 -4.21
N ILE A 42 -0.47 -5.73 -4.51
CA ILE A 42 -0.26 -4.85 -5.66
C ILE A 42 -0.01 -3.45 -5.15
N PHE A 43 1.25 -3.03 -5.19
CA PHE A 43 1.68 -1.69 -4.80
C PHE A 43 1.86 -0.81 -6.04
N PRO A 44 1.14 0.33 -6.16
CA PRO A 44 1.44 1.31 -7.19
C PRO A 44 2.80 1.98 -6.92
N LEU A 45 3.47 2.38 -7.99
CA LEU A 45 4.64 3.24 -7.92
C LEU A 45 4.22 4.64 -8.35
N ASP A 46 4.28 5.57 -7.41
CA ASP A 46 3.86 6.95 -7.58
C ASP A 46 5.07 7.89 -7.55
N ASP A 47 4.85 9.12 -8.01
CA ASP A 47 5.83 10.19 -7.97
C ASP A 47 6.25 10.46 -6.51
N VAL A 48 7.55 10.56 -6.27
CA VAL A 48 8.13 10.93 -4.97
C VAL A 48 9.13 12.08 -5.15
N PRO A 49 9.58 12.76 -4.09
CA PRO A 49 10.50 13.88 -4.23
C PRO A 49 11.76 13.56 -5.04
N ASP A 50 12.04 14.37 -6.06
CA ASP A 50 13.23 14.30 -6.92
C ASP A 50 14.30 15.36 -6.57
N GLY A 51 14.16 16.01 -5.41
CA GLY A 51 14.99 17.13 -4.99
C GLY A 51 14.51 18.49 -5.47
N SER A 52 13.53 18.57 -6.38
CA SER A 52 12.93 19.84 -6.78
C SER A 52 12.02 20.41 -5.69
N VAL A 53 11.97 21.74 -5.57
CA VAL A 53 11.06 22.43 -4.64
C VAL A 53 9.60 22.11 -4.97
N ARG A 54 9.28 21.97 -6.27
CA ARG A 54 7.93 21.64 -6.74
C ARG A 54 7.49 20.26 -6.25
N GLN A 55 8.30 19.22 -6.46
CA GLN A 55 7.93 17.87 -6.01
C GLN A 55 7.88 17.76 -4.49
N ASN A 56 8.80 18.43 -3.78
CA ASN A 56 8.73 18.50 -2.32
C ASN A 56 7.40 19.11 -1.84
N ASN A 57 6.89 20.15 -2.51
CA ASN A 57 5.60 20.73 -2.14
C ASN A 57 4.42 19.81 -2.46
N ILE A 58 4.43 19.13 -3.61
CA ILE A 58 3.41 18.15 -3.99
C ILE A 58 3.36 17.03 -2.95
N PHE A 59 4.51 16.39 -2.68
CA PHE A 59 4.62 15.30 -1.71
C PHE A 59 4.12 15.66 -0.32
N GLN A 60 4.36 16.89 0.12
CA GLN A 60 3.89 17.35 1.43
C GLN A 60 2.37 17.57 1.47
N ILE A 61 1.77 18.02 0.36
CA ILE A 61 0.31 18.09 0.22
C ILE A 61 -0.27 16.67 0.21
N GLU A 62 0.34 15.74 -0.53
CA GLU A 62 -0.05 14.31 -0.55
C GLU A 62 -0.04 13.72 0.85
N LEU A 63 1.04 13.94 1.60
CA LEU A 63 1.17 13.48 2.97
C LEU A 63 0.08 14.08 3.87
N GLU A 64 -0.22 15.37 3.76
CA GLU A 64 -1.27 16.00 4.57
C GLU A 64 -2.67 15.45 4.25
N ILE A 65 -3.00 15.25 2.97
CA ILE A 65 -4.26 14.58 2.57
C ILE A 65 -4.27 13.14 3.10
N TRP A 66 -3.17 12.40 2.94
CA TRP A 66 -3.00 11.04 3.45
C TRP A 66 -3.23 10.94 4.97
N ARG A 67 -2.72 11.91 5.73
CA ARG A 67 -2.96 11.99 7.18
C ARG A 67 -4.42 12.21 7.52
N THR A 68 -5.20 12.92 6.70
CA THR A 68 -6.67 12.98 6.91
C THR A 68 -7.32 11.61 6.80
N ILE A 69 -6.71 10.66 6.10
CA ILE A 69 -7.25 9.32 5.88
C ILE A 69 -6.76 8.34 6.95
N MET A 70 -5.46 8.33 7.23
CA MET A 70 -4.81 7.30 8.07
C MET A 70 -4.48 7.76 9.49
N ASP A 71 -4.36 9.07 9.72
CA ASP A 71 -3.79 9.64 10.93
C ASP A 71 -4.57 10.89 11.42
N GLU A 72 -5.89 10.89 11.22
CA GLU A 72 -6.75 12.06 11.43
C GLU A 72 -6.60 12.64 12.84
N ARG A 73 -6.55 11.79 13.87
CA ARG A 73 -6.47 12.20 15.27
C ARG A 73 -5.19 12.98 15.57
N ASN A 74 -4.04 12.48 15.13
CA ASN A 74 -2.77 13.16 15.37
C ASN A 74 -2.65 14.40 14.48
N LEU A 75 -3.16 14.37 13.25
CA LEU A 75 -3.25 15.57 12.41
C LEU A 75 -4.01 16.70 13.11
N GLN A 76 -5.21 16.41 13.64
CA GLN A 76 -6.00 17.41 14.36
C GLN A 76 -5.29 17.91 15.63
N HIS A 77 -4.62 17.02 16.36
CA HIS A 77 -3.82 17.40 17.54
C HIS A 77 -2.68 18.35 17.17
N ASP A 78 -1.90 18.02 16.14
CA ASP A 78 -0.77 18.84 15.67
C ASP A 78 -1.24 20.24 15.24
N LEU A 79 -2.33 20.30 14.47
CA LEU A 79 -2.92 21.56 14.02
C LEU A 79 -3.42 22.42 15.17
N ALA A 80 -4.06 21.82 16.18
CA ALA A 80 -4.48 22.53 17.39
C ALA A 80 -3.29 23.10 18.18
N ASN A 81 -2.12 22.48 18.06
CA ASN A 81 -0.86 22.94 18.67
C ASN A 81 -0.03 23.86 17.76
N GLY A 82 -0.60 24.35 16.65
CA GLY A 82 0.04 25.34 15.79
C GLY A 82 1.00 24.77 14.75
N ALA A 83 0.92 23.47 14.44
CA ALA A 83 1.64 22.91 13.30
C ALA A 83 1.22 23.61 12.00
N ALA A 84 2.20 23.87 11.13
CA ALA A 84 1.93 24.41 9.81
C ALA A 84 1.28 23.35 8.91
N THR A 85 0.42 23.80 7.99
CA THR A 85 -0.22 22.98 6.97
C THR A 85 -0.10 23.65 5.61
N ARG A 86 0.07 22.86 4.56
CA ARG A 86 0.02 23.28 3.15
C ARG A 86 -1.40 23.23 2.58
N LEU A 87 -2.33 22.55 3.24
CA LEU A 87 -3.74 22.56 2.88
C LEU A 87 -4.37 23.88 3.29
N SER A 88 -5.21 24.45 2.41
CA SER A 88 -6.05 25.58 2.79
C SER A 88 -7.07 25.13 3.84
N GLY A 89 -7.47 26.03 4.75
CA GLY A 89 -8.45 25.73 5.79
C GLY A 89 -9.77 25.18 5.22
N ASP A 90 -10.24 25.74 4.10
CA ASP A 90 -11.44 25.27 3.40
C ASP A 90 -11.29 23.85 2.83
N LEU A 91 -10.13 23.53 2.26
CA LEU A 91 -9.86 22.20 1.72
C LEU A 91 -9.77 21.17 2.86
N LEU A 92 -9.03 21.50 3.93
CA LEU A 92 -8.89 20.63 5.09
C LEU A 92 -10.26 20.36 5.75
N HIS A 93 -11.05 21.40 6.00
CA HIS A 93 -12.39 21.26 6.57
C HIS A 93 -13.28 20.39 5.66
N ARG A 94 -13.22 20.59 4.34
CA ARG A 94 -13.97 19.77 3.38
C ARG A 94 -13.56 18.30 3.45
N LEU A 95 -12.26 18.00 3.44
CA LEU A 95 -11.76 16.62 3.51
C LEU A 95 -12.20 15.94 4.81
N LEU A 96 -12.06 16.62 5.96
CA LEU A 96 -12.45 16.05 7.26
C LEU A 96 -13.96 15.80 7.38
N ALA A 97 -14.78 16.53 6.63
CA ALA A 97 -16.23 16.31 6.58
C ALA A 97 -16.64 15.09 5.73
N LEU A 98 -15.75 14.56 4.88
CA LEU A 98 -16.02 13.39 4.04
C LEU A 98 -15.79 12.07 4.79
N PRO A 99 -16.45 10.97 4.42
CA PRO A 99 -16.05 9.61 4.80
C PRO A 99 -14.62 9.28 4.34
N ARG A 100 -13.91 8.40 5.05
CA ARG A 100 -12.49 8.06 4.75
C ARG A 100 -12.27 7.56 3.31
N GLN A 101 -13.22 6.81 2.75
CA GLN A 101 -13.14 6.31 1.37
C GLN A 101 -13.22 7.46 0.34
N GLU A 102 -14.05 8.46 0.60
CA GLU A 102 -14.16 9.65 -0.26
C GLU A 102 -12.93 10.55 -0.13
N ARG A 103 -12.33 10.65 1.08
CA ARG A 103 -11.02 11.29 1.25
C ARG A 103 -9.93 10.59 0.45
N PHE A 104 -9.94 9.26 0.43
CA PHE A 104 -9.01 8.45 -0.38
C PHE A 104 -9.19 8.69 -1.87
N ALA A 105 -10.43 8.84 -2.36
CA ALA A 105 -10.68 9.26 -3.75
C ALA A 105 -10.12 10.66 -4.07
N GLU A 106 -10.24 11.63 -3.17
CA GLU A 106 -9.62 12.95 -3.36
C GLU A 106 -8.08 12.87 -3.32
N TYR A 107 -7.50 11.99 -2.50
CA TYR A 107 -6.07 11.68 -2.51
C TYR A 107 -5.62 11.09 -3.86
N GLU A 108 -6.28 10.05 -4.35
CA GLU A 108 -5.95 9.43 -5.64
C GLU A 108 -6.08 10.43 -6.79
N LYS A 109 -7.10 11.29 -6.75
CA LYS A 109 -7.28 12.36 -7.73
C LYS A 109 -6.14 13.38 -7.69
N PHE A 110 -5.68 13.75 -6.50
CA PHE A 110 -4.52 14.63 -6.35
C PHE A 110 -3.26 13.98 -6.94
N CYS A 111 -2.94 12.74 -6.55
CA CYS A 111 -1.80 12.00 -7.09
C CYS A 111 -1.88 11.88 -8.63
N SER A 112 -3.06 11.55 -9.17
CA SER A 112 -3.29 11.43 -10.62
C SER A 112 -3.05 12.75 -11.38
N ASN A 113 -3.43 13.89 -10.80
CA ASN A 113 -3.20 15.21 -11.40
C ASN A 113 -1.73 15.64 -11.40
N HIS A 114 -0.90 14.97 -10.60
CA HIS A 114 0.53 15.26 -10.44
C HIS A 114 1.44 14.11 -10.90
N PHE A 115 0.87 13.01 -11.39
CA PHE A 115 1.60 11.85 -11.87
C PHE A 115 2.48 12.16 -13.08
N GLY A 116 3.66 11.54 -13.13
CA GLY A 116 4.60 11.68 -14.24
C GLY A 116 5.34 13.02 -14.26
N THR A 117 5.31 13.76 -13.16
CA THR A 117 5.96 15.06 -13.04
C THR A 117 7.25 15.05 -12.21
N SER A 118 7.57 13.90 -11.60
CA SER A 118 8.83 13.58 -10.92
C SER A 118 9.67 12.60 -11.73
N GLU A 119 11.00 12.75 -11.65
CA GLU A 119 11.97 11.78 -12.17
C GLU A 119 12.15 10.55 -11.26
N MET A 120 11.66 10.63 -10.02
CA MET A 120 11.76 9.58 -9.00
C MET A 120 10.39 8.98 -8.69
N ILE A 121 10.35 7.66 -8.52
CA ILE A 121 9.17 6.91 -8.13
C ILE A 121 9.45 5.97 -6.95
N ASP A 122 8.43 5.71 -6.14
CA ASP A 122 8.43 4.64 -5.14
C ASP A 122 7.00 4.26 -4.75
N VAL A 123 6.85 3.26 -3.88
CA VAL A 123 5.62 3.08 -3.10
C VAL A 123 5.51 4.27 -2.13
N VAL A 124 4.67 5.26 -2.48
CA VAL A 124 4.62 6.55 -1.77
C VAL A 124 4.36 6.40 -0.27
N THR A 125 3.58 5.40 0.14
CA THR A 125 3.31 5.10 1.56
C THR A 125 4.55 4.66 2.34
N TYR A 126 5.52 4.00 1.70
CA TYR A 126 6.82 3.71 2.33
C TYR A 126 7.67 4.98 2.44
N THR A 127 7.59 5.85 1.44
CA THR A 127 8.26 7.15 1.49
C THR A 127 7.69 8.05 2.60
N PHE A 128 6.37 8.05 2.82
CA PHE A 128 5.75 8.72 3.98
C PHE A 128 6.30 8.20 5.32
N GLY A 129 6.52 6.89 5.43
CA GLY A 129 7.07 6.25 6.62
C GLY A 129 8.59 6.37 6.79
N GLY A 130 9.29 7.00 5.83
CA GLY A 130 10.76 7.12 5.84
C GLY A 130 11.50 5.82 5.52
N SER A 131 10.80 4.77 5.09
CA SER A 131 11.37 3.47 4.69
C SER A 131 11.43 3.28 3.17
N GLY A 132 11.02 4.29 2.40
CA GLY A 132 11.00 4.25 0.94
C GLY A 132 12.39 4.08 0.32
N VAL A 133 12.42 3.41 -0.81
CA VAL A 133 13.60 3.27 -1.68
C VAL A 133 13.25 3.93 -3.01
N GLN A 134 13.55 5.23 -3.12
CA GLN A 134 13.28 6.00 -4.33
C GLN A 134 14.12 5.48 -5.49
N LEU A 135 13.47 5.23 -6.62
CA LEU A 135 14.08 4.73 -7.84
C LEU A 135 13.88 5.73 -9.00
N PRO A 136 14.85 5.86 -9.92
CA PRO A 136 14.63 6.57 -11.17
C PRO A 136 13.46 5.97 -11.94
N ARG A 137 12.55 6.81 -12.43
CA ARG A 137 11.39 6.37 -13.23
C ARG A 137 11.80 5.53 -14.43
N GLU A 138 12.92 5.89 -15.07
CA GLU A 138 13.47 5.21 -16.23
C GLU A 138 13.76 3.72 -15.99
N TYR A 139 13.96 3.29 -14.73
CA TYR A 139 14.16 1.87 -14.41
C TYR A 139 12.94 1.01 -14.78
N TYR A 140 11.76 1.62 -14.89
CA TYR A 140 10.49 0.99 -15.23
C TYR A 140 9.99 1.38 -16.63
N ALA A 141 10.81 2.03 -17.47
CA ALA A 141 10.40 2.49 -18.80
C ALA A 141 10.11 1.33 -19.78
N ASP A 142 10.86 0.24 -19.65
CA ASP A 142 10.75 -0.94 -20.51
C ASP A 142 10.49 -2.20 -19.67
N VAL A 143 9.81 -3.18 -20.28
CA VAL A 143 9.53 -4.49 -19.70
C VAL A 143 10.32 -5.57 -20.41
N VAL A 144 10.85 -6.54 -19.65
CA VAL A 144 11.37 -7.81 -20.14
C VAL A 144 10.53 -8.96 -19.57
N TYR A 145 10.33 -10.02 -20.35
CA TYR A 145 9.66 -11.23 -19.87
C TYR A 145 10.71 -12.23 -19.38
N LEU A 146 10.57 -12.68 -18.14
CA LEU A 146 11.48 -13.62 -17.50
C LEU A 146 10.75 -14.94 -17.18
N PRO A 147 11.42 -16.10 -17.33
CA PRO A 147 10.86 -17.37 -16.90
C PRO A 147 10.75 -17.45 -15.37
N PHE A 148 9.60 -17.83 -14.87
CA PHE A 148 9.35 -18.09 -13.45
C PHE A 148 8.32 -19.21 -13.30
N GLU A 149 8.66 -20.31 -12.63
CA GLU A 149 7.75 -21.44 -12.35
C GLU A 149 6.92 -21.92 -13.57
N GLY A 150 7.55 -21.97 -14.76
CA GLY A 150 6.92 -22.43 -16.01
C GLY A 150 6.06 -21.39 -16.74
N ILE A 151 5.95 -20.17 -16.22
CA ILE A 151 5.30 -19.03 -16.90
C ILE A 151 6.31 -17.92 -17.22
N GLN A 152 5.88 -16.93 -17.99
CA GLN A 152 6.64 -15.72 -18.29
C GLN A 152 6.05 -14.56 -17.49
N ILE A 153 6.88 -13.90 -16.67
CA ILE A 153 6.48 -12.76 -15.84
C ILE A 153 7.11 -11.49 -16.39
N PRO A 154 6.32 -10.40 -16.57
CA PRO A 154 6.88 -9.09 -16.89
C PRO A 154 7.68 -8.54 -15.70
N ALA A 155 8.90 -8.11 -15.95
CA ALA A 155 9.76 -7.43 -15.00
C ALA A 155 10.32 -6.14 -15.64
N PRO A 156 10.74 -5.15 -14.83
CA PRO A 156 11.45 -3.99 -15.35
C PRO A 156 12.70 -4.45 -16.09
N LYS A 157 12.99 -3.92 -17.28
CA LYS A 157 14.19 -4.29 -18.04
C LYS A 157 15.48 -4.04 -17.25
N LEU A 158 15.49 -3.01 -16.41
CA LEU A 158 16.56 -2.67 -15.46
C LEU A 158 16.32 -3.30 -14.08
N TYR A 159 15.89 -4.56 -14.03
CA TYR A 159 15.59 -5.26 -12.78
C TYR A 159 16.82 -5.40 -11.87
N HIS A 160 18.02 -5.51 -12.44
CA HIS A 160 19.25 -5.63 -11.65
C HIS A 160 19.48 -4.36 -10.81
N GLU A 161 19.25 -3.19 -11.38
CA GLU A 161 19.38 -1.89 -10.75
C GLU A 161 18.29 -1.67 -9.69
N VAL A 162 17.05 -2.08 -9.98
CA VAL A 162 15.93 -2.06 -9.03
C VAL A 162 16.23 -2.94 -7.81
N LEU A 163 16.63 -4.19 -8.03
CA LEU A 163 16.90 -5.15 -6.97
C LEU A 163 18.13 -4.76 -6.15
N SER A 164 19.19 -4.27 -6.79
CA SER A 164 20.41 -3.81 -6.11
C SER A 164 20.13 -2.61 -5.19
N ARG A 165 19.28 -1.67 -5.64
CA ARG A 165 18.86 -0.53 -4.81
C ARG A 165 18.00 -0.96 -3.62
N ARG A 166 17.08 -1.91 -3.80
CA ARG A 166 16.14 -2.33 -2.75
C ARG A 166 16.77 -3.30 -1.73
N TYR A 167 17.65 -4.19 -2.18
CA TYR A 167 18.11 -5.32 -1.37
C TYR A 167 19.64 -5.40 -1.23
N GLY A 168 20.41 -4.54 -1.91
CA GLY A 168 21.87 -4.62 -1.92
C GLY A 168 22.36 -5.81 -2.76
N ASP A 169 23.13 -6.71 -2.15
CA ASP A 169 23.64 -7.92 -2.80
C ASP A 169 22.52 -8.99 -2.90
N TYR A 170 21.51 -8.71 -3.73
CA TYR A 170 20.26 -9.47 -3.79
C TYR A 170 20.42 -10.91 -4.26
N GLU A 171 21.56 -11.24 -4.89
CA GLU A 171 21.88 -12.61 -5.32
C GLU A 171 22.33 -13.50 -4.16
N LYS A 172 22.62 -12.92 -2.98
CA LYS A 172 22.93 -13.66 -1.76
C LYS A 172 21.72 -13.66 -0.83
N PRO A 173 21.00 -14.79 -0.71
CA PRO A 173 19.87 -14.88 0.21
C PRO A 173 20.33 -14.61 1.65
N VAL A 174 19.60 -13.73 2.33
CA VAL A 174 19.76 -13.46 3.75
C VAL A 174 18.44 -13.73 4.47
N ARG A 175 18.49 -14.05 5.76
CA ARG A 175 17.26 -14.10 6.58
C ARG A 175 16.77 -12.68 6.83
N GLY A 176 15.69 -12.29 6.14
CA GLY A 176 14.97 -11.04 6.38
C GLY A 176 13.89 -11.17 7.44
N GLY A 177 13.16 -10.07 7.69
CA GLY A 177 11.93 -10.08 8.47
C GLY A 177 10.71 -10.52 7.65
N SER A 178 9.54 -10.57 8.28
CA SER A 178 8.26 -10.84 7.62
C SER A 178 7.26 -9.73 7.93
N MET A 179 6.52 -9.30 6.90
CA MET A 179 5.40 -8.34 7.01
C MET A 179 4.07 -9.02 7.30
N HIS A 180 4.03 -10.36 7.32
CA HIS A 180 2.83 -11.17 7.54
C HIS A 180 3.12 -12.27 8.57
N GLU A 181 3.80 -11.94 9.66
CA GLU A 181 3.95 -12.90 10.77
C GLU A 181 2.59 -13.20 11.41
N GLY A 182 2.41 -14.44 11.87
CA GLY A 182 1.21 -14.86 12.59
C GLY A 182 -0.01 -15.19 11.73
N ILE A 183 0.09 -15.16 10.39
CA ILE A 183 -1.04 -15.52 9.52
C ILE A 183 -1.28 -17.03 9.49
N ILE A 184 -2.55 -17.44 9.50
CA ILE A 184 -2.93 -18.85 9.36
C ILE A 184 -3.00 -19.20 7.87
N LEU A 185 -2.06 -20.03 7.40
CA LEU A 185 -1.88 -20.37 5.99
C LEU A 185 -2.30 -21.81 5.67
N SER A 186 -3.04 -22.00 4.58
CA SER A 186 -3.32 -23.30 3.97
C SER A 186 -3.64 -23.14 2.50
N ALA A 187 -3.03 -23.95 1.63
CA ALA A 187 -3.37 -23.99 0.20
C ALA A 187 -4.59 -24.88 -0.08
N ASP A 188 -4.96 -25.75 0.86
CA ASP A 188 -5.96 -26.81 0.65
C ASP A 188 -7.30 -26.52 1.33
N ILE A 189 -7.31 -25.65 2.34
CA ILE A 189 -8.49 -25.30 3.13
C ILE A 189 -8.86 -23.86 2.84
N SER A 190 -10.14 -23.59 2.59
CA SER A 190 -10.63 -22.23 2.40
C SER A 190 -10.63 -21.46 3.72
N TYR A 191 -10.34 -20.15 3.66
CA TYR A 191 -10.33 -19.30 4.87
C TYR A 191 -11.68 -19.36 5.62
N ARG A 192 -12.79 -19.54 4.89
CA ARG A 192 -14.14 -19.63 5.48
C ARG A 192 -14.29 -20.86 6.36
N GLU A 193 -13.76 -22.01 5.92
CA GLU A 193 -13.78 -23.24 6.71
C GLU A 193 -12.93 -23.09 7.98
N LEU A 194 -11.72 -22.52 7.87
CA LEU A 194 -10.86 -22.27 9.03
C LEU A 194 -11.49 -21.29 10.01
N MET A 195 -12.05 -20.19 9.53
CA MET A 195 -12.68 -19.19 10.41
C MET A 195 -13.93 -19.74 11.09
N ALA A 196 -14.74 -20.56 10.41
CA ALA A 196 -15.89 -21.21 11.03
C ALA A 196 -15.49 -22.23 12.11
N ALA A 197 -14.36 -22.92 11.95
CA ALA A 197 -13.80 -23.78 12.99
C ALA A 197 -13.28 -22.96 14.18
N TYR A 198 -12.52 -21.89 13.90
CA TYR A 198 -11.98 -20.99 14.91
C TYR A 198 -13.07 -20.38 15.81
N GLN A 199 -14.15 -19.86 15.20
CA GLN A 199 -15.28 -19.27 15.93
C GLN A 199 -16.01 -20.29 16.81
N LYS A 200 -16.06 -21.57 16.42
CA LYS A 200 -16.67 -22.62 17.25
C LYS A 200 -15.83 -22.90 18.49
N ASP A 201 -14.51 -23.01 18.35
CA ASP A 201 -13.61 -23.25 19.48
C ASP A 201 -13.59 -22.05 20.44
N SER A 202 -13.56 -20.81 19.93
CA SER A 202 -13.63 -19.60 20.77
C SER A 202 -14.99 -19.40 21.47
N SER A 203 -16.06 -20.04 21.01
CA SER A 203 -17.38 -19.99 21.67
C SER A 203 -17.55 -20.98 22.82
N LEU A 204 -16.56 -21.85 23.05
CA LEU A 204 -16.54 -22.84 24.12
C LEU A 204 -15.73 -22.37 25.35
N GLU A 205 -15.09 -21.20 25.27
CA GLU A 205 -14.41 -20.49 26.38
C GLU A 205 -15.32 -19.43 27.01
#